data_AF-A0A2T0XP41-F1
#
_entry.id   AF-A0A2T0XP41-F1
#
_cell.length_a   1.000
_cell.length_b   1.000
_cell.length_c   1.000
_cell.angle_alpha   90.00
_cell.angle_beta   90.00
_cell.angle_gamma   90.00
#
_symmetry.space_group_name_H-M   'P 1'
#
loop_
_entity.id
_entity.type
_entity.pdbx_description
1 polymer ?
#
loop_
_entity_poly.entity_id
_entity_poly.type
_entity_poly.pdbx_seq_one_letter_code
_entity_poly.pdbx_strand_id
1 'polypeptide(L)'
;MKTLIFLFGIFLTLNLSAQETMDADEIIGMINRGDAVNLKGVKVVGELDLTNLENRQQERGNKDSFFSNVEVELAFVNCTFTDDVLAFYCEDHRDRCYRADFGKAVTFIDCTFNGETSFKYSLFPEEVVFNNNIFSHEANFKYSKFRKETSFIGSRFQDEANFKYADFSGFVNFHEAAFEEEASFKYAKFPDGAMFSNAHFYEEVDFKYTEYSGDVIFEGAQFDGEVDQKYSHILSKRK
;
A
#
# COMPACT_ATOMS: atom_id res chain seq x y z
N MET A 1 -15.29 -18.25 -66.75
CA MET A 1 -15.61 -17.54 -65.50
C MET A 1 -14.44 -17.71 -64.53
N LYS A 2 -13.67 -16.66 -64.25
CA LYS A 2 -12.62 -16.67 -63.22
C LYS A 2 -13.03 -15.66 -62.15
N THR A 3 -13.36 -16.15 -60.97
CA THR A 3 -13.81 -15.35 -59.84
C THR A 3 -12.60 -14.69 -59.19
N LEU A 4 -12.56 -13.36 -59.20
CA LEU A 4 -11.50 -12.56 -58.56
C LEU A 4 -11.90 -12.37 -57.09
N ILE A 5 -11.20 -13.04 -56.17
CA ILE A 5 -11.42 -12.88 -54.72
C ILE A 5 -10.61 -11.65 -54.27
N PHE A 6 -11.31 -10.58 -53.92
CA PHE A 6 -10.72 -9.43 -53.22
C PHE A 6 -10.56 -9.79 -51.74
N LEU A 7 -9.33 -10.03 -51.29
CA LEU A 7 -9.03 -10.06 -49.86
C LEU A 7 -9.06 -8.62 -49.33
N PHE A 8 -10.09 -8.29 -48.55
CA PHE A 8 -10.14 -7.06 -47.77
C PHE A 8 -9.30 -7.28 -46.52
N GLY A 9 -8.03 -6.83 -46.56
CA GLY A 9 -7.15 -6.84 -45.38
C GLY A 9 -7.65 -5.84 -44.35
N ILE A 10 -8.24 -6.33 -43.27
CA ILE A 10 -8.53 -5.52 -42.08
C ILE A 10 -7.19 -5.21 -41.42
N PHE A 11 -6.70 -3.98 -41.61
CA PHE A 11 -5.60 -3.44 -40.82
C PHE A 11 -6.12 -3.14 -39.42
N LEU A 12 -5.96 -4.10 -38.50
CA LEU A 12 -6.13 -3.86 -37.07
C LEU A 12 -4.92 -3.03 -36.60
N THR A 13 -5.09 -1.72 -36.50
CA THR A 13 -4.05 -0.86 -35.91
C THR A 13 -3.97 -1.15 -34.43
N LEU A 14 -2.98 -1.95 -34.02
CA LEU A 14 -2.57 -2.07 -32.63
C LEU A 14 -2.05 -0.69 -32.20
N ASN A 15 -2.85 0.06 -31.45
CA ASN A 15 -2.37 1.25 -30.76
C ASN A 15 -1.46 0.78 -29.63
N LEU A 16 -0.16 0.60 -29.90
CA LEU A 16 0.85 0.63 -28.86
C LEU A 16 0.95 2.08 -28.38
N SER A 17 0.13 2.48 -27.41
CA SER A 17 0.43 3.68 -26.66
C SER A 17 1.70 3.40 -25.87
N ALA A 18 2.76 4.19 -26.08
CA ALA A 18 3.86 4.22 -25.13
C ALA A 18 3.29 4.64 -23.76
N GLN A 19 3.68 3.95 -22.69
CA GLN A 19 3.30 4.33 -21.34
C GLN A 19 3.87 5.72 -21.06
N GLU A 20 3.02 6.66 -20.61
CA GLU A 20 3.47 8.00 -20.24
C GLU A 20 4.44 7.89 -19.07
N THR A 21 5.55 8.62 -19.13
CA THR A 21 6.56 8.64 -18.06
C THR A 21 6.54 9.99 -17.36
N MET A 22 6.59 9.98 -16.03
CA MET A 22 6.62 11.17 -15.18
C MET A 22 7.71 11.02 -14.13
N ASP A 23 8.47 12.08 -13.88
CA ASP A 23 9.44 12.08 -12.79
C ASP A 23 8.73 12.20 -11.43
N ALA A 24 9.19 11.50 -10.40
CA ALA A 24 8.63 11.58 -9.06
C ALA A 24 8.67 13.02 -8.50
N ASP A 25 9.67 13.82 -8.85
CA ASP A 25 9.77 15.23 -8.45
C ASP A 25 8.59 16.07 -9.00
N GLU A 26 8.02 15.70 -10.15
CA GLU A 26 6.82 16.37 -10.69
C GLU A 26 5.60 16.13 -9.79
N ILE A 27 5.46 14.91 -9.27
CA ILE A 27 4.40 14.54 -8.32
C ILE A 27 4.59 15.29 -7.01
N ILE A 28 5.82 15.35 -6.48
CA ILE A 28 6.13 16.14 -5.29
C ILE A 28 5.78 17.62 -5.51
N GLY A 29 6.11 18.16 -6.70
CA GLY A 29 5.71 19.50 -7.09
C GLY A 29 4.20 19.74 -7.10
N MET A 30 3.41 18.77 -7.58
CA MET A 30 1.94 18.83 -7.51
C MET A 30 1.44 18.90 -6.06
N ILE A 31 1.94 18.01 -5.20
CA ILE A 31 1.56 17.96 -3.79
C ILE A 31 1.88 19.28 -3.09
N ASN A 32 3.09 19.82 -3.28
CA ASN A 32 3.51 21.08 -2.65
C ASN A 32 2.69 22.29 -3.12
N ARG A 33 2.16 22.27 -4.35
CA ARG A 33 1.22 23.30 -4.84
C ARG A 33 -0.21 23.15 -4.34
N GLY A 34 -0.53 22.04 -3.67
CA GLY A 34 -1.89 21.72 -3.27
C GLY A 34 -2.75 21.14 -4.39
N ASP A 35 -2.13 20.67 -5.48
CA ASP A 35 -2.82 20.03 -6.59
C ASP A 35 -3.10 18.55 -6.24
N ALA A 36 -4.34 18.09 -6.42
CA ALA A 36 -4.65 16.67 -6.29
C ALA A 36 -3.88 15.84 -7.34
N VAL A 37 -3.35 14.70 -6.93
CA VAL A 37 -2.62 13.79 -7.82
C VAL A 37 -3.60 12.73 -8.32
N ASN A 38 -3.90 12.75 -9.61
CA ASN A 38 -4.81 11.80 -10.25
C ASN A 38 -4.16 11.26 -11.52
N LEU A 39 -3.36 10.20 -11.40
CA LEU A 39 -2.58 9.64 -12.51
C LEU A 39 -3.13 8.27 -12.93
N LYS A 40 -3.16 8.03 -14.24
CA LYS A 40 -3.59 6.76 -14.81
C LYS A 40 -2.66 6.29 -15.91
N GLY A 41 -2.16 5.06 -15.83
CA GLY A 41 -1.30 4.50 -16.87
C GLY A 41 0.10 5.11 -16.91
N VAL A 42 0.55 5.75 -15.82
CA VAL A 42 1.83 6.47 -15.78
C VAL A 42 2.93 5.59 -15.21
N LYS A 43 4.11 5.64 -15.83
CA LYS A 43 5.35 5.13 -15.27
C LYS A 43 6.05 6.27 -14.51
N VAL A 44 6.07 6.18 -13.19
CA VAL A 44 6.76 7.11 -12.30
C VAL A 44 8.22 6.68 -12.18
N VAL A 45 9.14 7.59 -12.53
CA VAL A 45 10.59 7.35 -12.50
C VAL A 45 11.23 8.20 -11.41
N GLY A 46 12.19 7.61 -10.68
CA GLY A 46 12.79 8.24 -9.50
C GLY A 46 12.04 7.88 -8.22
N GLU A 47 12.73 8.08 -7.09
CA GLU A 47 12.19 7.83 -5.75
C GLU A 47 11.07 8.82 -5.44
N LEU A 48 9.90 8.31 -5.04
CA LEU A 48 8.81 9.13 -4.54
C LEU A 48 8.94 9.31 -3.03
N ASP A 49 9.76 10.29 -2.62
CA ASP A 49 9.98 10.64 -1.21
C ASP A 49 8.93 11.62 -0.67
N LEU A 50 7.86 11.06 -0.10
CA LEU A 50 6.77 11.81 0.56
C LEU A 50 7.19 12.34 1.94
N THR A 51 8.36 11.96 2.45
CA THR A 51 8.88 12.48 3.72
C THR A 51 9.54 13.87 3.56
N ASN A 52 9.83 14.26 2.31
CA ASN A 52 10.54 15.49 1.99
C ASN A 52 9.66 16.56 1.32
N LEU A 53 8.42 16.76 1.80
CA LEU A 53 7.55 17.85 1.31
C LEU A 53 7.95 19.22 1.87
N GLU A 54 7.55 20.31 1.18
CA GLU A 54 7.83 21.69 1.61
C GLU A 54 7.19 22.05 2.95
N ASN A 55 6.07 21.39 3.29
CA ASN A 55 5.35 21.60 4.55
C ASN A 55 5.91 20.79 5.74
N ARG A 56 7.08 20.15 5.58
CA ARG A 56 7.71 19.34 6.62
C ARG A 56 7.91 20.11 7.90
N GLN A 57 7.54 19.50 9.02
CA GLN A 57 7.63 20.06 10.36
C GLN A 57 8.36 19.11 11.30
N GLN A 58 9.02 19.68 12.30
CA GLN A 58 9.56 18.90 13.41
C GLN A 58 8.42 18.48 14.34
N GLU A 59 8.44 17.23 14.81
CA GLU A 59 7.48 16.75 15.80
C GLU A 59 7.62 17.50 17.13
N ARG A 60 6.47 17.83 17.73
CA ARG A 60 6.46 18.53 19.01
C ARG A 60 7.03 17.65 20.11
N GLY A 61 8.13 18.09 20.71
CA GLY A 61 8.76 17.40 21.85
C GLY A 61 9.79 16.35 21.46
N ASN A 62 10.05 16.16 20.16
CA ASN A 62 11.13 15.30 19.66
C ASN A 62 11.99 16.11 18.67
N LYS A 63 13.31 16.19 18.90
CA LYS A 63 14.22 16.99 18.06
C LYS A 63 14.66 16.29 16.79
N ASP A 64 14.56 14.96 16.80
CA ASP A 64 15.09 14.10 15.76
C ASP A 64 13.95 13.40 14.99
N SER A 65 12.72 13.90 15.12
CA SER A 65 11.58 13.39 14.36
C SER A 65 10.89 14.51 13.62
N PHE A 66 10.63 14.26 12.35
CA PHE A 66 10.02 15.19 11.42
C PHE A 66 8.86 14.49 10.71
N PHE A 67 7.85 15.26 10.34
CA PHE A 67 6.74 14.77 9.56
C PHE A 67 6.38 15.74 8.44
N SER A 68 6.06 15.19 7.29
CA SER A 68 5.38 15.87 6.19
C SER A 68 3.90 15.50 6.18
N ASN A 69 3.05 16.36 5.64
CA ASN A 69 1.62 16.10 5.52
C ASN A 69 1.20 16.16 4.06
N VAL A 70 0.76 15.06 3.48
CA VAL A 70 0.15 15.03 2.15
C VAL A 70 -1.26 15.58 2.29
N GLU A 71 -1.46 16.85 1.94
CA GLU A 71 -2.72 17.58 2.15
C GLU A 71 -3.71 17.46 0.99
N VAL A 72 -3.33 16.71 -0.05
CA VAL A 72 -4.07 16.50 -1.28
C VAL A 72 -4.46 15.04 -1.43
N GLU A 73 -5.52 14.77 -2.20
CA GLU A 73 -5.87 13.40 -2.59
C GLU A 73 -4.79 12.81 -3.50
N LEU A 74 -4.45 11.55 -3.24
CA LEU A 74 -3.55 10.76 -4.09
C LEU A 74 -4.35 9.63 -4.73
N ALA A 75 -4.40 9.60 -6.07
CA ALA A 75 -5.03 8.53 -6.83
C ALA A 75 -4.12 8.12 -8.00
N PHE A 76 -3.69 6.86 -7.96
CA PHE A 76 -2.89 6.21 -9.00
C PHE A 76 -3.63 4.97 -9.47
N VAL A 77 -3.86 4.86 -10.78
CA VAL A 77 -4.56 3.72 -11.39
C VAL A 77 -3.73 3.16 -12.52
N ASN A 78 -3.38 1.87 -12.47
CA ASN A 78 -2.56 1.22 -13.48
C ASN A 78 -1.21 1.95 -13.69
N CYS A 79 -0.58 2.39 -12.59
CA CYS A 79 0.70 3.09 -12.62
C CYS A 79 1.85 2.16 -12.23
N THR A 80 3.06 2.49 -12.67
CA THR A 80 4.27 1.73 -12.34
C THR A 80 5.29 2.65 -11.68
N PHE A 81 5.70 2.36 -10.45
CA PHE A 81 6.79 3.05 -9.76
C PHE A 81 8.08 2.27 -9.99
N THR A 82 9.12 2.91 -10.55
CA THR A 82 10.38 2.21 -10.85
C THR A 82 11.33 2.10 -9.68
N ASP A 83 11.22 3.00 -8.72
CA ASP A 83 12.06 3.10 -7.53
C ASP A 83 11.17 3.16 -6.28
N ASP A 84 11.79 3.45 -5.14
CA ASP A 84 11.14 3.38 -3.83
C ASP A 84 10.01 4.42 -3.68
N VAL A 85 8.99 4.05 -2.91
CA VAL A 85 7.91 4.94 -2.48
C VAL A 85 7.99 5.08 -0.97
N LEU A 86 8.53 6.22 -0.52
CA LEU A 86 8.90 6.44 0.88
C LEU A 86 7.98 7.44 1.56
N ALA A 87 7.27 6.97 2.57
CA ALA A 87 6.60 7.77 3.59
C ALA A 87 7.24 7.57 4.98
N PHE A 88 8.38 6.87 5.06
CA PHE A 88 9.22 6.84 6.25
C PHE A 88 10.67 6.54 5.93
N TYR A 89 11.58 7.29 6.55
CA TYR A 89 13.02 7.16 6.42
C TYR A 89 13.72 7.61 7.71
N CYS A 90 14.81 6.93 8.10
CA CYS A 90 15.70 7.42 9.17
C CYS A 90 17.14 7.50 8.66
N GLU A 91 17.84 8.58 8.99
CA GLU A 91 19.25 8.73 8.66
C GLU A 91 20.13 7.87 9.56
N ASP A 92 21.00 7.05 8.97
CA ASP A 92 21.90 6.12 9.66
C ASP A 92 22.84 6.73 10.71
N HIS A 93 23.12 8.04 10.63
CA HIS A 93 24.21 8.67 11.41
C HIS A 93 23.75 9.78 12.35
N ARG A 94 22.47 10.18 12.30
CA ARG A 94 21.98 11.34 13.05
C ARG A 94 20.75 11.04 13.89
N ASP A 95 20.28 9.79 13.90
CA ASP A 95 19.04 9.34 14.55
C ASP A 95 17.81 10.16 14.13
N ARG A 96 17.88 10.87 12.99
CA ARG A 96 16.78 11.69 12.49
C ARG A 96 15.85 10.84 11.65
N CYS A 97 14.58 10.82 12.02
CA CYS A 97 13.54 10.11 11.30
C CYS A 97 12.52 11.07 10.71
N TYR A 98 12.05 10.72 9.53
CA TYR A 98 11.14 11.48 8.70
C TYR A 98 9.97 10.56 8.36
N ARG A 99 8.75 11.05 8.51
CA ARG A 99 7.54 10.32 8.11
C ARG A 99 6.60 11.20 7.31
N ALA A 100 5.69 10.59 6.56
CA ALA A 100 4.60 11.29 5.91
C ALA A 100 3.26 10.83 6.49
N ASP A 101 2.39 11.78 6.81
CA ASP A 101 0.97 11.57 7.07
C ASP A 101 0.15 11.94 5.85
N PHE A 102 -1.03 11.35 5.72
CA PHE A 102 -1.89 11.52 4.56
C PHE A 102 -3.20 12.16 4.99
N GLY A 103 -3.30 13.49 4.94
CA GLY A 103 -4.47 14.22 5.41
C GLY A 103 -5.75 14.01 4.57
N LYS A 104 -5.67 13.27 3.47
CA LYS A 104 -6.75 12.99 2.51
C LYS A 104 -6.72 11.51 2.08
N ALA A 105 -7.72 11.13 1.30
CA ALA A 105 -7.84 9.77 0.77
C ALA A 105 -6.64 9.39 -0.11
N VAL A 106 -6.27 8.11 -0.05
CA VAL A 106 -5.15 7.53 -0.79
C VAL A 106 -5.63 6.32 -1.57
N THR A 107 -5.40 6.32 -2.88
CA THR A 107 -5.84 5.27 -3.80
C THR A 107 -4.69 4.83 -4.70
N PHE A 108 -4.36 3.55 -4.66
CA PHE A 108 -3.52 2.84 -5.61
C PHE A 108 -4.28 1.60 -6.07
N ILE A 109 -4.61 1.55 -7.36
CA ILE A 109 -5.36 0.45 -7.96
C ILE A 109 -4.62 -0.06 -9.18
N ASP A 110 -4.41 -1.37 -9.26
CA ASP A 110 -3.70 -2.03 -10.37
C ASP A 110 -2.26 -1.48 -10.57
N CYS A 111 -1.62 -0.98 -9.51
CA CYS A 111 -0.27 -0.41 -9.60
C CYS A 111 0.82 -1.46 -9.37
N THR A 112 2.01 -1.20 -9.90
CA THR A 112 3.21 -2.00 -9.63
C THR A 112 4.28 -1.14 -8.97
N PHE A 113 4.76 -1.56 -7.81
CA PHE A 113 5.87 -0.98 -7.08
C PHE A 113 7.10 -1.87 -7.30
N ASN A 114 8.09 -1.38 -8.05
CA ASN A 114 9.32 -2.12 -8.35
C ASN A 114 10.46 -1.81 -7.37
N GLY A 115 10.27 -0.88 -6.44
CA GLY A 115 11.17 -0.60 -5.31
C GLY A 115 10.50 -0.91 -3.97
N GLU A 116 11.17 -0.59 -2.88
CA GLU A 116 10.63 -0.69 -1.52
C GLU A 116 9.44 0.26 -1.35
N THR A 117 8.47 -0.15 -0.54
CA THR A 117 7.31 0.68 -0.21
C THR A 117 7.19 0.84 1.30
N SER A 118 7.37 2.06 1.81
CA SER A 118 7.44 2.30 3.25
C SER A 118 6.39 3.32 3.69
N PHE A 119 5.32 2.84 4.35
CA PHE A 119 4.29 3.64 5.02
C PHE A 119 4.39 3.53 6.56
N LYS A 120 5.59 3.27 7.06
CA LYS A 120 5.85 3.03 8.47
C LYS A 120 5.55 4.29 9.30
N TYR A 121 4.86 4.14 10.43
CA TYR A 121 4.36 5.24 11.28
C TYR A 121 3.38 6.23 10.65
N SER A 122 2.96 6.06 9.39
CA SER A 122 2.04 6.98 8.72
C SER A 122 0.64 6.94 9.34
N LEU A 123 0.00 8.12 9.42
CA LEU A 123 -1.41 8.27 9.76
C LEU A 123 -2.26 8.46 8.48
N PHE A 124 -3.30 7.66 8.36
CA PHE A 124 -4.36 7.76 7.35
C PHE A 124 -5.69 8.01 8.06
N PRO A 125 -6.16 9.27 8.17
CA PRO A 125 -7.42 9.64 8.80
C PRO A 125 -8.65 9.38 7.91
N GLU A 126 -8.45 9.25 6.60
CA GLU A 126 -9.47 9.01 5.58
C GLU A 126 -9.34 7.61 4.97
N GLU A 127 -10.22 7.28 4.00
CA GLU A 127 -10.24 5.99 3.31
C GLU A 127 -8.96 5.71 2.52
N VAL A 128 -8.55 4.44 2.52
CA VAL A 128 -7.34 3.98 1.83
C VAL A 128 -7.64 2.74 0.98
N VAL A 129 -7.25 2.80 -0.29
CA VAL A 129 -7.45 1.72 -1.26
C VAL A 129 -6.11 1.36 -1.87
N PHE A 130 -5.66 0.12 -1.63
CA PHE A 130 -4.47 -0.50 -2.20
C PHE A 130 -4.87 -1.80 -2.92
N ASN A 131 -5.76 -1.75 -3.91
CA ASN A 131 -6.30 -2.94 -4.55
C ASN A 131 -5.49 -3.38 -5.77
N ASN A 132 -5.36 -4.69 -5.96
CA ASN A 132 -4.70 -5.34 -7.10
C ASN A 132 -3.28 -4.82 -7.37
N ASN A 133 -2.59 -4.38 -6.33
CA ASN A 133 -1.24 -3.87 -6.46
C ASN A 133 -0.23 -5.02 -6.41
N ILE A 134 0.91 -4.81 -7.06
CA ILE A 134 2.07 -5.69 -6.94
C ILE A 134 3.16 -4.94 -6.20
N PHE A 135 3.53 -5.43 -5.02
CA PHE A 135 4.69 -4.95 -4.25
C PHE A 135 5.85 -5.92 -4.48
N SER A 136 6.82 -5.53 -5.30
CA SER A 136 7.89 -6.43 -5.75
C SER A 136 9.02 -6.60 -4.72
N HIS A 137 9.07 -5.71 -3.72
CA HIS A 137 9.99 -5.70 -2.59
C HIS A 137 9.23 -5.43 -1.29
N GLU A 138 9.94 -5.29 -0.15
CA GLU A 138 9.33 -5.10 1.17
C GLU A 138 8.22 -4.03 1.13
N ALA A 139 7.04 -4.42 1.61
CA ALA A 139 5.90 -3.53 1.82
C ALA A 139 5.72 -3.28 3.32
N ASN A 140 6.22 -2.14 3.78
CA ASN A 140 6.34 -1.82 5.20
C ASN A 140 5.24 -0.87 5.68
N PHE A 141 4.24 -1.42 6.37
CA PHE A 141 3.14 -0.70 7.00
C PHE A 141 3.26 -0.66 8.53
N LYS A 142 4.46 -0.93 9.06
CA LYS A 142 4.68 -1.07 10.50
C LYS A 142 4.28 0.20 11.28
N TYR A 143 3.57 0.06 12.40
CA TYR A 143 3.04 1.17 13.21
C TYR A 143 2.10 2.16 12.48
N SER A 144 1.67 1.88 11.25
CA SER A 144 0.73 2.74 10.54
C SER A 144 -0.65 2.71 11.19
N LYS A 145 -1.43 3.78 11.01
CA LYS A 145 -2.75 3.94 11.61
C LYS A 145 -3.76 4.31 10.55
N PHE A 146 -4.73 3.43 10.33
CA PHE A 146 -5.84 3.63 9.41
C PHE A 146 -7.12 3.88 10.20
N ARG A 147 -7.68 5.08 10.07
CA ARG A 147 -8.87 5.49 10.86
C ARG A 147 -10.19 5.09 10.23
N LYS A 148 -10.17 4.71 8.96
CA LYS A 148 -11.33 4.32 8.15
C LYS A 148 -11.11 2.95 7.54
N GLU A 149 -12.10 2.51 6.78
CA GLU A 149 -12.01 1.28 6.01
C GLU A 149 -10.77 1.31 5.11
N THR A 150 -10.06 0.19 5.07
CA THR A 150 -8.83 0.02 4.28
C THR A 150 -8.91 -1.23 3.44
N SER A 151 -8.50 -1.14 2.18
CA SER A 151 -8.63 -2.24 1.23
C SER A 151 -7.28 -2.60 0.62
N PHE A 152 -6.97 -3.89 0.61
CA PHE A 152 -5.81 -4.53 -0.04
C PHE A 152 -6.28 -5.70 -0.95
N ILE A 153 -7.51 -5.63 -1.45
CA ILE A 153 -8.14 -6.72 -2.22
C ILE A 153 -7.27 -7.06 -3.42
N GLY A 154 -7.00 -8.34 -3.63
CA GLY A 154 -6.26 -8.84 -4.79
C GLY A 154 -4.78 -8.41 -4.85
N SER A 155 -4.26 -7.72 -3.83
CA SER A 155 -2.87 -7.28 -3.83
C SER A 155 -1.90 -8.44 -3.59
N ARG A 156 -0.76 -8.38 -4.27
CA ARG A 156 0.29 -9.39 -4.24
C ARG A 156 1.56 -8.78 -3.65
N PHE A 157 1.99 -9.34 -2.53
CA PHE A 157 3.22 -9.00 -1.83
C PHE A 157 4.26 -10.07 -2.18
N GLN A 158 5.23 -9.71 -3.02
CA GLN A 158 6.21 -10.66 -3.57
C GLN A 158 7.43 -10.86 -2.65
N ASP A 159 7.52 -10.05 -1.59
CA ASP A 159 8.57 -10.03 -0.57
C ASP A 159 7.92 -9.75 0.81
N GLU A 160 8.69 -9.50 1.88
CA GLU A 160 8.16 -9.33 3.24
C GLU A 160 7.03 -8.29 3.29
N ALA A 161 5.88 -8.70 3.84
CA ALA A 161 4.74 -7.83 4.08
C ALA A 161 4.61 -7.52 5.57
N ASN A 162 4.99 -6.29 5.95
CA ASN A 162 5.20 -5.93 7.35
C ASN A 162 4.08 -5.04 7.89
N PHE A 163 3.09 -5.66 8.55
CA PHE A 163 1.97 -4.98 9.23
C PHE A 163 2.14 -4.98 10.75
N LYS A 164 3.37 -5.15 11.26
CA LYS A 164 3.64 -5.20 12.70
C LYS A 164 3.12 -3.92 13.38
N TYR A 165 2.35 -4.06 14.45
CA TYR A 165 1.75 -2.94 15.19
C TYR A 165 0.83 -2.00 14.38
N ALA A 166 0.38 -2.40 13.19
CA ALA A 166 -0.58 -1.61 12.43
C ALA A 166 -1.94 -1.54 13.17
N ASP A 167 -2.55 -0.36 13.18
CA ASP A 167 -3.88 -0.12 13.77
C ASP A 167 -4.89 0.14 12.66
N PHE A 168 -5.73 -0.85 12.36
CA PHE A 168 -6.86 -0.73 11.44
C PHE A 168 -8.11 -0.43 12.25
N SER A 169 -8.31 0.86 12.60
CA SER A 169 -9.44 1.26 13.42
C SER A 169 -10.79 1.02 12.73
N GLY A 170 -10.83 1.05 11.40
CA GLY A 170 -11.95 0.57 10.58
C GLY A 170 -11.71 -0.84 10.06
N PHE A 171 -12.70 -1.41 9.37
CA PHE A 171 -12.58 -2.74 8.77
C PHE A 171 -11.48 -2.77 7.71
N VAL A 172 -10.64 -3.83 7.71
CA VAL A 172 -9.59 -4.03 6.70
C VAL A 172 -9.86 -5.26 5.85
N ASN A 173 -9.67 -5.12 4.53
CA ASN A 173 -10.00 -6.15 3.57
C ASN A 173 -8.78 -6.61 2.76
N PHE A 174 -8.32 -7.83 3.01
CA PHE A 174 -7.27 -8.55 2.29
C PHE A 174 -7.85 -9.70 1.43
N HIS A 175 -9.10 -9.59 0.98
CA HIS A 175 -9.72 -10.61 0.13
C HIS A 175 -8.88 -10.88 -1.12
N GLU A 176 -8.62 -12.15 -1.43
CA GLU A 176 -7.79 -12.57 -2.57
C GLU A 176 -6.34 -12.01 -2.57
N ALA A 177 -5.86 -11.49 -1.43
CA ALA A 177 -4.47 -11.06 -1.33
C ALA A 177 -3.51 -12.26 -1.32
N ALA A 178 -2.34 -12.10 -1.93
CA ALA A 178 -1.29 -13.11 -1.96
C ALA A 178 -0.02 -12.60 -1.27
N PHE A 179 0.49 -13.37 -0.33
CA PHE A 179 1.73 -13.12 0.40
C PHE A 179 2.73 -14.22 0.05
N GLU A 180 3.65 -13.91 -0.87
CA GLU A 180 4.59 -14.90 -1.43
C GLU A 180 5.74 -15.24 -0.49
N GLU A 181 6.11 -14.30 0.37
CA GLU A 181 7.13 -14.45 1.40
C GLU A 181 6.51 -14.18 2.78
N GLU A 182 7.34 -14.01 3.82
CA GLU A 182 6.88 -13.81 5.19
C GLU A 182 5.92 -12.61 5.32
N ALA A 183 4.76 -12.85 5.95
CA ALA A 183 3.79 -11.81 6.29
C ALA A 183 3.65 -11.68 7.80
N SER A 184 3.74 -10.47 8.34
CA SER A 184 3.61 -10.28 9.79
C SER A 184 2.55 -9.26 10.16
N PHE A 185 1.54 -9.75 10.86
CA PHE A 185 0.50 -8.97 11.55
C PHE A 185 0.72 -8.94 13.06
N LYS A 186 1.92 -9.29 13.54
CA LYS A 186 2.26 -9.28 14.96
C LYS A 186 1.91 -7.95 15.64
N TYR A 187 1.16 -7.99 16.74
CA TYR A 187 0.63 -6.82 17.46
C TYR A 187 -0.32 -5.91 16.64
N ALA A 188 -0.79 -6.34 15.47
CA ALA A 188 -1.79 -5.59 14.71
C ALA A 188 -3.14 -5.59 15.44
N LYS A 189 -3.96 -4.58 15.12
CA LYS A 189 -5.28 -4.38 15.72
C LYS A 189 -6.38 -4.33 14.67
N PHE A 190 -7.42 -5.12 14.89
CA PHE A 190 -8.63 -5.20 14.07
C PHE A 190 -9.89 -5.00 14.95
N PRO A 191 -10.12 -3.80 15.52
CA PRO A 191 -11.31 -3.50 16.32
C PRO A 191 -12.63 -3.70 15.56
N ASP A 192 -12.69 -3.33 14.28
CA ASP A 192 -13.90 -3.46 13.46
C ASP A 192 -13.93 -4.74 12.60
N GLY A 193 -12.85 -5.52 12.64
CA GLY A 193 -12.71 -6.80 11.94
C GLY A 193 -11.74 -6.75 10.77
N ALA A 194 -11.45 -7.93 10.22
CA ALA A 194 -10.58 -8.09 9.07
C ALA A 194 -11.05 -9.25 8.18
N MET A 195 -10.88 -9.12 6.87
CA MET A 195 -11.19 -10.19 5.92
C MET A 195 -9.94 -10.64 5.19
N PHE A 196 -9.68 -11.93 5.25
CA PHE A 196 -8.62 -12.65 4.53
C PHE A 196 -9.22 -13.76 3.66
N SER A 197 -10.51 -13.67 3.31
CA SER A 197 -11.16 -14.72 2.52
C SER A 197 -10.44 -14.89 1.17
N ASN A 198 -10.18 -16.12 0.77
CA ASN A 198 -9.39 -16.49 -0.41
C ASN A 198 -7.97 -15.89 -0.45
N ALA A 199 -7.44 -15.38 0.66
CA ALA A 199 -6.04 -14.96 0.71
C ALA A 199 -5.11 -16.18 0.71
N HIS A 200 -3.89 -16.04 0.19
CA HIS A 200 -2.90 -17.11 0.15
C HIS A 200 -1.60 -16.65 0.80
N PHE A 201 -1.19 -17.35 1.85
CA PHE A 201 0.11 -17.20 2.50
C PHE A 201 1.01 -18.38 2.08
N TYR A 202 2.01 -18.11 1.23
CA TYR A 202 2.91 -19.12 0.70
C TYR A 202 3.99 -19.52 1.71
N GLU A 203 4.42 -18.58 2.55
CA GLU A 203 5.41 -18.78 3.61
C GLU A 203 4.82 -18.48 5.00
N GLU A 204 5.67 -18.26 6.01
CA GLU A 204 5.23 -18.01 7.39
C GLU A 204 4.34 -16.75 7.50
N VAL A 205 3.27 -16.88 8.30
CA VAL A 205 2.46 -15.74 8.75
C VAL A 205 2.45 -15.60 10.28
N ASP A 206 2.91 -14.46 10.78
CA ASP A 206 2.98 -14.15 12.22
C ASP A 206 1.79 -13.28 12.66
N PHE A 207 0.83 -13.88 13.35
CA PHE A 207 -0.30 -13.23 14.02
C PHE A 207 -0.10 -13.12 15.54
N LYS A 208 1.10 -13.30 16.09
CA LYS A 208 1.31 -13.25 17.54
C LYS A 208 0.87 -11.90 18.12
N TYR A 209 0.19 -11.94 19.27
CA TYR A 209 -0.30 -10.75 19.95
C TYR A 209 -1.27 -9.88 19.14
N THR A 210 -1.83 -10.40 18.05
CA THR A 210 -2.87 -9.68 17.29
C THR A 210 -4.13 -9.53 18.14
N GLU A 211 -4.70 -8.33 18.15
CA GLU A 211 -5.92 -8.01 18.87
C GLU A 211 -7.09 -7.85 17.88
N TYR A 212 -8.16 -8.61 18.07
CA TYR A 212 -9.35 -8.51 17.24
C TYR A 212 -10.59 -8.37 18.13
N SER A 213 -11.38 -7.33 17.89
CA SER A 213 -12.68 -7.11 18.57
C SER A 213 -13.86 -7.31 17.61
N GLY A 214 -13.62 -7.15 16.31
CA GLY A 214 -14.54 -7.49 15.23
C GLY A 214 -14.27 -8.88 14.67
N ASP A 215 -15.09 -9.29 13.71
CA ASP A 215 -14.97 -10.61 13.10
C ASP A 215 -13.74 -10.67 12.19
N VAL A 216 -12.97 -11.75 12.28
CA VAL A 216 -11.86 -12.04 11.36
C VAL A 216 -12.22 -13.25 10.52
N ILE A 217 -12.26 -13.08 9.20
CA ILE A 217 -12.79 -14.07 8.27
C ILE A 217 -11.64 -14.63 7.42
N PHE A 218 -11.44 -15.94 7.46
CA PHE A 218 -10.43 -16.68 6.68
C PHE A 218 -11.06 -17.69 5.71
N GLU A 219 -12.30 -17.47 5.28
CA GLU A 219 -13.01 -18.41 4.41
C GLU A 219 -12.26 -18.60 3.09
N GLY A 220 -11.87 -19.84 2.78
CA GLY A 220 -11.08 -20.14 1.58
C GLY A 220 -9.62 -19.70 1.62
N ALA A 221 -9.14 -19.14 2.73
CA ALA A 221 -7.74 -18.77 2.88
C ALA A 221 -6.83 -20.02 2.87
N GLN A 222 -5.66 -19.90 2.26
CA GLN A 222 -4.65 -20.96 2.14
C GLN A 222 -3.38 -20.55 2.89
N PHE A 223 -2.81 -21.51 3.61
CA PHE A 223 -1.59 -21.35 4.40
C PHE A 223 -0.67 -22.52 4.12
N ASP A 224 0.38 -22.27 3.34
CA ASP A 224 1.35 -23.31 2.96
C ASP A 224 2.52 -23.38 3.96
N GLY A 225 2.83 -22.27 4.63
CA GLY A 225 3.82 -22.13 5.70
C GLY A 225 3.26 -22.21 7.14
N GLU A 226 4.11 -21.88 8.12
CA GLU A 226 3.72 -21.84 9.54
C GLU A 226 2.76 -20.66 9.83
N VAL A 227 1.76 -20.90 10.67
CA VAL A 227 0.87 -19.85 11.20
C VAL A 227 1.16 -19.67 12.69
N ASP A 228 1.90 -18.63 13.05
CA ASP A 228 2.17 -18.31 14.47
C ASP A 228 1.14 -17.33 15.02
N GLN A 229 0.14 -17.85 15.72
CA GLN A 229 -0.92 -17.07 16.36
C GLN A 229 -0.81 -17.05 17.89
N LYS A 230 0.38 -17.30 18.47
CA LYS A 230 0.53 -17.33 19.93
C LYS A 230 0.14 -15.99 20.55
N TYR A 231 -0.62 -16.05 21.63
CA TYR A 231 -1.12 -14.87 22.34
C TYR A 231 -1.98 -13.94 21.48
N SER A 232 -2.57 -14.43 20.39
CA SER A 232 -3.66 -13.72 19.73
C SER A 232 -4.92 -13.80 20.61
N HIS A 233 -5.77 -12.76 20.60
CA HIS A 233 -6.95 -12.71 21.47
C HIS A 233 -8.16 -12.11 20.76
N ILE A 234 -9.31 -12.78 20.90
CA ILE A 234 -10.62 -12.15 20.70
C ILE A 234 -10.91 -11.30 21.93
N LEU A 235 -10.96 -9.98 21.76
CA LEU A 235 -11.50 -9.10 22.78
C LEU A 235 -13.03 -9.22 22.76
N SER A 236 -13.61 -9.80 23.82
CA SER A 236 -15.06 -9.84 23.96
C SER A 236 -15.60 -8.40 23.93
N LYS A 237 -16.53 -8.09 23.02
CA LYS A 237 -17.26 -6.82 23.05
C LYS A 237 -17.93 -6.71 24.42
N ARG A 238 -17.48 -5.77 25.26
CA ARG A 238 -18.24 -5.40 26.46
C ARG A 238 -19.56 -4.81 25.96
N LYS A 239 -20.65 -5.52 26.20
CA LYS A 239 -22.02 -5.05 25.93
C LYS A 239 -22.30 -3.75 26.66
#